data_AF-A0A5B9VWV8-F1
#
_entry.id   AF-A0A5B9VWV8-F1
#
_cell.length_a   1.000
_cell.length_b   1.000
_cell.length_c   1.000
_cell.angle_alpha   90.00
_cell.angle_beta   90.00
_cell.angle_gamma   90.00
#
_symmetry.space_group_name_H-M   'P 1'
#
loop_
_entity.id
_entity.type
_entity.pdbx_description
1 polymer ?
#
loop_
_entity_poly.entity_id
_entity_poly.type
_entity_poly.pdbx_seq_one_letter_code
_entity_poly.pdbx_strand_id
1 'polypeptide(L)'
;MPQDEQPGDAPAELQFDRAEFATEASGPSPGAASDAEKAADGPRCAACKRPIEDAYYEAAGHVVCPACRERIGAVAAAGSPAWRASKAVAYGLVAAVMGSVLYYAIIAITGMNIGLVAIVVGALIGGAVRAASGNRGGLGYQALAVSLTYLAIGAMFIPMMVGAMQAAMEQRQDAPAAAGEVAQAGQAAPAAANPRAPENAWVMLGRLIAAHPPFLLVLGRVVLMAPVEMATASPISGLIYAFAIWEAWKLNRRRAGVAFSGPYRLAAAGVPDAEVKPEAHDEL
;
A
#
# COMPACT_ATOMS: atom_id res chain seq x y z
N MET A 1 14.91 62.86 -53.60
CA MET A 1 15.08 62.41 -52.21
C MET A 1 14.06 61.29 -51.98
N PRO A 2 14.41 60.02 -52.19
CA PRO A 2 13.52 58.90 -51.92
C PRO A 2 13.52 58.56 -50.42
N GLN A 3 12.37 58.10 -49.94
CA GLN A 3 12.01 57.86 -48.54
C GLN A 3 12.43 56.46 -48.08
N ASP A 4 12.78 56.38 -46.79
CA ASP A 4 13.30 55.22 -46.07
C ASP A 4 12.33 54.03 -45.99
N GLU A 5 12.92 52.83 -46.04
CA GLU A 5 12.29 51.53 -45.82
C GLU A 5 11.71 51.38 -44.40
N GLN A 6 10.51 50.82 -44.32
CA GLN A 6 9.79 50.51 -43.08
C GLN A 6 9.83 48.98 -42.86
N PRO A 7 10.52 48.46 -41.82
CA PRO A 7 10.53 47.04 -41.55
C PRO A 7 9.43 46.65 -40.54
N GLY A 8 8.53 45.79 -41.01
CA GLY A 8 8.11 44.56 -40.34
C GLY A 8 7.42 44.66 -38.97
N ASP A 9 6.10 44.49 -38.98
CA ASP A 9 5.28 44.09 -37.83
C ASP A 9 5.82 42.81 -37.16
N ALA A 10 6.27 42.93 -35.91
CA ALA A 10 6.40 41.80 -34.99
C ALA A 10 5.22 41.86 -33.99
N PRO A 11 4.48 40.77 -33.77
CA PRO A 11 3.33 40.78 -32.87
C PRO A 11 3.79 40.96 -31.41
N ALA A 12 3.14 41.87 -30.72
CA ALA A 12 3.36 42.21 -29.32
C ALA A 12 3.45 40.96 -28.43
N GLU A 13 4.61 40.78 -27.80
CA GLU A 13 4.84 39.83 -26.73
C GLU A 13 3.84 40.09 -25.58
N LEU A 14 3.11 39.05 -25.19
CA LEU A 14 2.15 39.09 -24.07
C LEU A 14 2.92 39.24 -22.75
N GLN A 15 3.14 40.48 -22.33
CA GLN A 15 3.84 40.81 -21.10
C GLN A 15 2.89 40.73 -19.90
N PHE A 16 2.95 39.61 -19.15
CA PHE A 16 2.12 39.33 -17.97
C PHE A 16 2.75 39.84 -16.65
N ASP A 17 3.41 40.99 -16.66
CA ASP A 17 4.11 41.50 -15.46
C ASP A 17 3.20 42.31 -14.51
N ARG A 18 1.92 42.56 -14.88
CA ARG A 18 0.99 43.34 -14.05
C ARG A 18 -0.45 42.88 -14.26
N ALA A 19 -1.07 42.33 -13.20
CA ALA A 19 -2.52 42.16 -13.15
C ALA A 19 -3.13 43.44 -12.57
N GLU A 20 -3.54 44.37 -13.43
CA GLU A 20 -4.35 45.51 -13.02
C GLU A 20 -5.81 45.08 -12.94
N PHE A 21 -6.38 45.18 -11.74
CA PHE A 21 -7.82 45.04 -11.55
C PHE A 21 -8.46 46.30 -12.11
N ALA A 22 -9.29 46.15 -13.15
CA ALA A 22 -10.05 47.25 -13.73
C ALA A 22 -11.00 47.84 -12.67
N THR A 23 -10.57 48.90 -11.99
CA THR A 23 -11.47 49.85 -11.33
C THR A 23 -11.90 50.87 -12.38
N GLU A 24 -12.92 50.53 -13.15
CA GLU A 24 -13.64 51.48 -14.00
C GLU A 24 -14.31 52.53 -13.12
N ALA A 25 -13.63 53.65 -12.89
CA ALA A 25 -14.26 54.90 -12.51
C ALA A 25 -14.92 55.51 -13.75
N SER A 26 -16.12 55.04 -14.09
CA SER A 26 -17.06 55.81 -14.93
C SER A 26 -18.51 55.58 -14.50
N GLY A 27 -19.04 56.50 -13.70
CA GLY A 27 -20.47 56.75 -13.48
C GLY A 27 -21.21 55.80 -12.52
N PRO A 28 -22.15 56.30 -11.69
CA PRO A 28 -22.92 55.46 -10.78
C PRO A 28 -23.94 54.63 -11.57
N SER A 29 -23.64 53.35 -11.77
CA SER A 29 -24.63 52.37 -12.22
C SER A 29 -25.55 52.00 -11.03
N PRO A 30 -26.89 52.17 -11.12
CA PRO A 30 -27.81 51.76 -10.08
C PRO A 30 -27.98 50.23 -10.14
N GLY A 31 -27.01 49.54 -9.55
CA GLY A 31 -26.97 48.07 -9.45
C GLY A 31 -25.90 47.56 -8.48
N ALA A 32 -24.92 48.39 -8.12
CA ALA A 32 -23.78 48.03 -7.27
C ALA A 32 -24.08 47.84 -5.77
N ALA A 33 -25.35 47.77 -5.36
CA ALA A 33 -25.73 47.43 -3.98
C ALA A 33 -25.94 45.92 -3.77
N SER A 34 -26.16 45.12 -4.84
CA SER A 34 -26.38 43.68 -4.72
C SER A 34 -25.14 42.81 -4.97
N ASP A 35 -24.07 43.38 -5.54
CA ASP A 35 -22.84 42.62 -5.85
C ASP A 35 -21.74 42.79 -4.77
N ALA A 36 -21.76 43.87 -4.00
CA ALA A 36 -20.90 44.03 -2.82
C ALA A 36 -21.29 43.08 -1.68
N GLU A 37 -22.57 42.70 -1.60
CA GLU A 37 -23.08 41.78 -0.57
C GLU A 37 -22.80 40.30 -0.91
N LYS A 38 -22.51 39.99 -2.18
CA LYS A 38 -22.15 38.64 -2.66
C LYS A 38 -20.65 38.37 -2.65
N ALA A 39 -19.83 39.40 -2.53
CA ALA A 39 -18.37 39.31 -2.38
C ALA A 39 -17.92 39.00 -0.93
N ALA A 40 -18.85 38.95 0.03
CA ALA A 40 -18.56 38.62 1.43
C ALA A 40 -18.60 37.11 1.75
N ASP A 41 -18.90 36.25 0.76
CA ASP A 41 -18.89 34.80 0.98
C ASP A 41 -17.47 34.26 0.73
N GLY A 42 -16.59 34.49 1.70
CA GLY A 42 -15.24 33.95 1.72
C GLY A 42 -15.21 32.42 1.57
N PRO A 43 -14.05 31.83 1.19
CA PRO A 43 -13.97 30.40 0.91
C PRO A 43 -14.45 29.57 2.10
N ARG A 44 -15.39 28.66 1.85
CA ARG A 44 -15.97 27.78 2.87
C ARG A 44 -15.17 26.49 2.97
N CYS A 45 -14.94 26.03 4.20
CA CYS A 45 -14.28 24.75 4.45
C CYS A 45 -15.05 23.58 3.82
N ALA A 46 -14.39 22.72 3.06
CA ALA A 46 -15.02 21.56 2.41
C ALA A 46 -15.63 20.57 3.42
N ALA A 47 -15.03 20.44 4.61
CA ALA A 47 -15.43 19.48 5.64
C ALA A 47 -16.55 19.98 6.56
N CYS A 48 -16.45 21.21 7.08
CA CYS A 48 -17.42 21.74 8.05
C CYS A 48 -18.33 22.85 7.51
N LYS A 49 -18.13 23.27 6.25
CA LYS A 49 -18.91 24.31 5.54
C LYS A 49 -18.92 25.71 6.18
N ARG A 50 -18.15 25.91 7.24
CA ARG A 50 -17.94 27.23 7.87
C ARG A 50 -17.11 28.14 6.96
N PRO A 51 -17.38 29.46 6.95
CA PRO A 51 -16.52 30.43 6.29
C PRO A 51 -15.11 30.40 6.92
N ILE A 52 -14.08 30.61 6.10
CA ILE A 52 -12.69 30.72 6.56
C ILE A 52 -12.32 32.20 6.57
N GLU A 53 -11.84 32.69 7.71
CA GLU A 53 -11.55 34.12 7.92
C GLU A 53 -10.07 34.46 7.69
N ASP A 54 -9.14 33.65 8.24
CA ASP A 54 -7.71 33.99 8.21
C ASP A 54 -6.88 33.05 7.33
N ALA A 55 -6.86 31.75 7.68
CA ALA A 55 -5.95 30.79 7.11
C ALA A 55 -6.65 29.49 6.70
N TYR A 56 -6.26 28.96 5.55
CA TYR A 56 -6.73 27.67 5.04
C TYR A 56 -5.58 26.73 4.71
N TYR A 57 -5.91 25.45 4.61
CA TYR A 57 -5.02 24.38 4.18
C TYR A 57 -5.64 23.68 2.98
N GLU A 58 -4.83 23.17 2.07
CA GLU A 58 -5.30 22.34 0.97
C GLU A 58 -4.93 20.88 1.20
N ALA A 59 -5.92 20.01 1.07
CA ALA A 59 -5.79 18.57 1.20
C ALA A 59 -6.37 17.89 -0.04
N ALA A 60 -5.51 17.36 -0.91
CA ALA A 60 -5.91 16.67 -2.14
C ALA A 60 -6.90 17.50 -3.02
N GLY A 61 -6.69 18.82 -3.12
CA GLY A 61 -7.54 19.74 -3.89
C GLY A 61 -8.77 20.26 -3.13
N HIS A 62 -8.92 19.93 -1.84
CA HIS A 62 -9.99 20.46 -0.99
C HIS A 62 -9.46 21.48 0.03
N VAL A 63 -10.15 22.62 0.14
CA VAL A 63 -9.85 23.66 1.13
C VAL A 63 -10.41 23.26 2.51
N VAL A 64 -9.55 23.26 3.53
CA VAL A 64 -9.85 22.81 4.89
C VAL A 64 -9.40 23.85 5.92
N CYS A 65 -10.24 24.15 6.91
CA CYS A 65 -9.89 25.08 7.99
C CYS A 65 -8.94 24.43 9.03
N PRO A 66 -8.24 25.22 9.86
CA PRO A 66 -7.27 24.72 10.84
C PRO A 66 -7.88 23.68 11.82
N ALA A 67 -9.09 23.94 12.32
CA ALA A 67 -9.80 23.04 13.22
C ALA A 67 -10.14 21.69 12.56
N CYS A 68 -10.49 21.69 11.27
CA CYS A 68 -10.76 20.46 10.53
C CYS A 68 -9.46 19.69 10.23
N ARG A 69 -8.35 20.36 9.93
CA ARG A 69 -7.03 19.72 9.78
C ARG A 69 -6.63 18.95 11.03
N GLU A 70 -6.74 19.58 12.20
CA GLU A 70 -6.40 18.94 13.47
C GLU A 70 -7.30 17.74 13.76
N ARG A 71 -8.62 17.88 13.56
CA ARG A 71 -9.57 16.76 13.75
C ARG A 71 -9.28 15.60 12.79
N ILE A 72 -9.02 15.88 11.51
CA ILE A 72 -8.67 14.85 10.52
C ILE A 72 -7.33 14.18 10.90
N GLY A 73 -6.34 14.95 11.34
CA GLY A 73 -5.06 14.44 11.84
C GLY A 73 -5.23 13.55 13.08
N ALA A 74 -6.06 13.98 14.04
CA ALA A 74 -6.34 13.25 15.26
C ALA A 74 -7.05 11.92 14.97
N VAL A 75 -8.04 11.90 14.08
CA VAL A 75 -8.72 10.66 13.65
C VAL A 75 -7.77 9.73 12.89
N ALA A 76 -6.89 10.28 12.03
CA ALA A 76 -5.89 9.48 11.33
C ALA A 76 -4.88 8.80 12.29
N ALA A 77 -4.51 9.50 13.36
CA ALA A 77 -3.61 9.04 14.41
C ALA A 77 -4.30 8.16 15.48
N ALA A 78 -5.63 8.13 15.53
CA ALA A 78 -6.37 7.40 16.56
C ALA A 78 -6.20 5.87 16.50
N GLY A 79 -6.19 5.26 17.69
CA GLY A 79 -6.16 3.80 17.90
C GLY A 79 -4.78 3.26 18.33
N SER A 80 -4.76 2.11 18.99
CA SER A 80 -3.51 1.51 19.45
C SER A 80 -2.76 0.79 18.31
N PRO A 81 -1.44 0.99 18.18
CA PRO A 81 -0.65 0.32 17.14
C PRO A 81 -0.59 -1.20 17.35
N ALA A 82 -0.54 -1.65 18.60
CA ALA A 82 -0.48 -3.07 18.96
C ALA A 82 -1.74 -3.83 18.53
N TRP A 83 -2.94 -3.30 18.79
CA TRP A 83 -4.21 -3.90 18.36
C TRP A 83 -4.29 -4.06 16.85
N ARG A 84 -3.79 -3.06 16.11
CA ARG A 84 -3.79 -3.10 14.65
C ARG A 84 -2.80 -4.14 14.12
N ALA A 85 -1.65 -4.28 14.76
CA ALA A 85 -0.67 -5.30 14.40
C ALA A 85 -1.21 -6.70 14.65
N SER A 86 -1.79 -6.97 15.83
CA SER A 86 -2.37 -8.28 16.15
C SER A 86 -3.53 -8.64 15.21
N LYS A 87 -4.42 -7.68 14.94
CA LYS A 87 -5.50 -7.85 13.95
C LYS A 87 -4.95 -8.17 12.55
N ALA A 88 -3.87 -7.52 12.14
CA ALA A 88 -3.24 -7.76 10.84
C ALA A 88 -2.62 -9.16 10.73
N VAL A 89 -1.97 -9.64 11.79
CA VAL A 89 -1.46 -11.02 11.86
C VAL A 89 -2.62 -12.02 11.72
N ALA A 90 -3.69 -11.85 12.51
CA ALA A 90 -4.83 -12.76 12.47
C ALA A 90 -5.48 -12.84 11.08
N TYR A 91 -5.71 -11.69 10.44
CA TYR A 91 -6.29 -11.65 9.09
C TYR A 91 -5.36 -12.26 8.04
N GLY A 92 -4.05 -12.01 8.14
CA GLY A 92 -3.06 -12.62 7.26
C GLY A 92 -3.00 -14.15 7.39
N LEU A 93 -3.13 -14.70 8.61
CA LEU A 93 -3.19 -16.14 8.83
C LEU A 93 -4.46 -16.77 8.27
N VAL A 94 -5.62 -16.15 8.49
CA VAL A 94 -6.89 -16.59 7.91
C VAL A 94 -6.81 -16.59 6.38
N ALA A 95 -6.23 -15.53 5.82
CA ALA A 95 -6.00 -15.41 4.39
C ALA A 95 -5.06 -16.52 3.87
N ALA A 96 -3.99 -16.86 4.60
CA ALA A 96 -3.10 -17.97 4.23
C ALA A 96 -3.83 -19.32 4.22
N VAL A 97 -4.68 -19.58 5.21
CA VAL A 97 -5.51 -20.80 5.25
C VAL A 97 -6.46 -20.86 4.06
N MET A 98 -7.15 -19.75 3.75
CA MET A 98 -8.01 -19.69 2.56
C MET A 98 -7.23 -19.88 1.26
N GLY A 99 -6.02 -19.31 1.16
CA GLY A 99 -5.13 -19.49 0.03
C GLY A 99 -4.71 -20.95 -0.17
N SER A 100 -4.46 -21.68 0.91
CA SER A 100 -4.19 -23.11 0.88
C SER A 100 -5.38 -23.90 0.34
N VAL A 101 -6.59 -23.64 0.83
CA VAL A 101 -7.82 -24.28 0.33
C VAL A 101 -8.01 -23.99 -1.16
N LEU A 102 -7.80 -22.75 -1.59
CA LEU A 102 -7.89 -22.36 -3.00
C LEU A 102 -6.88 -23.12 -3.87
N TYR A 103 -5.64 -23.25 -3.41
CA TYR A 103 -4.60 -24.01 -4.11
C TYR A 103 -4.99 -25.48 -4.30
N TYR A 104 -5.44 -26.15 -3.23
CA TYR A 104 -5.88 -27.54 -3.31
C TYR A 104 -7.11 -27.72 -4.20
N ALA A 105 -8.07 -26.81 -4.14
CA ALA A 105 -9.26 -26.87 -4.98
C ALA A 105 -8.88 -26.79 -6.47
N ILE A 106 -7.95 -25.91 -6.85
CA ILE A 106 -7.49 -25.77 -8.24
C ILE A 106 -6.79 -27.05 -8.70
N ILE A 107 -5.90 -27.62 -7.89
CA ILE A 107 -5.21 -28.87 -8.24
C ILE A 107 -6.18 -30.03 -8.39
N ALA A 108 -7.15 -30.17 -7.47
CA ALA A 108 -8.13 -31.24 -7.50
C ALA A 108 -9.02 -31.19 -8.76
N ILE A 109 -9.31 -30.00 -9.28
CA ILE A 109 -10.17 -29.81 -10.45
C ILE A 109 -9.37 -29.90 -11.76
N THR A 110 -8.21 -29.26 -11.82
CA THR A 110 -7.47 -29.08 -13.08
C THR A 110 -6.38 -30.11 -13.32
N GLY A 111 -5.91 -30.79 -12.27
CA GLY A 111 -4.77 -31.70 -12.34
C GLY A 111 -3.44 -31.02 -12.71
N MET A 112 -3.41 -29.68 -12.81
CA MET A 112 -2.23 -28.90 -13.21
C MET A 112 -1.65 -28.12 -12.03
N ASN A 113 -0.33 -28.17 -11.88
CA ASN A 113 0.41 -27.38 -10.88
C ASN A 113 0.66 -25.98 -11.44
N ILE A 114 -0.30 -25.08 -11.23
CA ILE A 114 -0.21 -23.72 -11.72
C ILE A 114 0.51 -22.86 -10.67
N GLY A 115 1.81 -22.59 -10.89
CA GLY A 115 2.57 -21.69 -10.02
C GLY A 115 1.94 -20.30 -9.86
N LEU A 116 1.14 -19.85 -10.83
CA LEU A 116 0.39 -18.58 -10.80
C LEU A 116 -0.50 -18.43 -9.56
N VAL A 117 -0.98 -19.54 -8.97
CA VAL A 117 -1.78 -19.49 -7.74
C VAL A 117 -1.02 -18.83 -6.60
N ALA A 118 0.31 -18.98 -6.54
CA ALA A 118 1.13 -18.33 -5.52
C ALA A 118 1.01 -16.79 -5.56
N ILE A 119 0.86 -16.21 -6.75
CA ILE A 119 0.67 -14.75 -6.91
C ILE A 119 -0.66 -14.32 -6.32
N VAL A 120 -1.73 -15.08 -6.62
CA VAL A 120 -3.07 -14.81 -6.09
C VAL A 120 -3.08 -14.93 -4.56
N VAL A 121 -2.45 -15.97 -4.01
CA VAL A 121 -2.34 -16.17 -2.56
C VAL A 121 -1.53 -15.05 -1.91
N GLY A 122 -0.39 -14.64 -2.51
CA GLY A 122 0.42 -13.52 -2.01
C GLY A 122 -0.35 -12.19 -2.00
N ALA A 123 -1.08 -11.88 -3.07
CA ALA A 123 -1.95 -10.71 -3.14
C ALA A 123 -3.09 -10.77 -2.11
N LEU A 124 -3.68 -11.95 -1.89
CA LEU A 124 -4.74 -12.18 -0.91
C LEU A 124 -4.23 -11.98 0.53
N ILE A 125 -3.07 -12.53 0.89
CA ILE A 125 -2.44 -12.33 2.20
C ILE A 125 -2.06 -10.86 2.40
N GLY A 126 -1.38 -10.26 1.41
CA GLY A 126 -0.99 -8.85 1.45
C GLY A 126 -2.19 -7.91 1.57
N GLY A 127 -3.27 -8.19 0.84
CA GLY A 127 -4.53 -7.46 0.90
C GLY A 127 -5.22 -7.58 2.26
N ALA A 128 -5.24 -8.78 2.85
CA ALA A 128 -5.81 -9.01 4.18
C ALA A 128 -5.04 -8.23 5.27
N VAL A 129 -3.70 -8.24 5.24
CA VAL A 129 -2.85 -7.44 6.15
C VAL A 129 -3.12 -5.94 5.98
N ARG A 130 -3.26 -5.48 4.73
CA ARG A 130 -3.56 -4.07 4.41
C ARG A 130 -4.93 -3.65 4.94
N ALA A 131 -5.95 -4.46 4.73
CA ALA A 131 -7.31 -4.20 5.20
C ALA A 131 -7.36 -4.16 6.73
N ALA A 132 -6.75 -5.15 7.40
CA ALA A 132 -6.72 -5.24 8.85
C ALA A 132 -5.95 -4.12 9.54
N SER A 133 -4.91 -3.58 8.89
CA SER A 133 -4.14 -2.45 9.39
C SER A 133 -4.82 -1.08 9.21
N GLY A 134 -6.04 -1.06 8.65
CA GLY A 134 -6.79 0.17 8.37
C GLY A 134 -6.23 0.95 7.18
N ASN A 135 -5.73 0.25 6.17
CA ASN A 135 -5.23 0.81 4.91
C ASN A 135 -4.01 1.76 5.04
N ARG A 136 -3.37 1.81 6.23
CA ARG A 136 -2.26 2.74 6.49
C ARG A 136 -0.93 2.29 5.85
N GLY A 137 -0.69 0.98 5.77
CA GLY A 137 0.58 0.43 5.29
C GLY A 137 1.78 0.88 6.13
N GLY A 138 2.99 0.59 5.66
CA GLY A 138 4.24 0.91 6.38
C GLY A 138 5.28 -0.20 6.26
N LEU A 139 6.53 0.06 6.65
CA LEU A 139 7.60 -0.94 6.58
C LEU A 139 7.30 -2.17 7.45
N GLY A 140 6.72 -1.98 8.64
CA GLY A 140 6.32 -3.10 9.50
C GLY A 140 5.25 -4.00 8.87
N TYR A 141 4.23 -3.42 8.23
CA TYR A 141 3.19 -4.21 7.53
C TYR A 141 3.70 -4.84 6.23
N GLN A 142 4.65 -4.20 5.54
CA GLN A 142 5.34 -4.77 4.39
C GLN A 142 6.15 -6.00 4.79
N ALA A 143 6.98 -5.89 5.83
CA ALA A 143 7.74 -7.02 6.36
C ALA A 143 6.81 -8.14 6.82
N LEU A 144 5.74 -7.82 7.57
CA LEU A 144 4.76 -8.80 8.01
C LEU A 144 4.12 -9.56 6.82
N ALA A 145 3.66 -8.83 5.80
CA ALA A 145 3.02 -9.44 4.63
C ALA A 145 3.99 -10.34 3.85
N VAL A 146 5.25 -9.92 3.71
CA VAL A 146 6.31 -10.73 3.08
C VAL A 146 6.60 -11.98 3.90
N SER A 147 6.79 -11.86 5.21
CA SER A 147 7.05 -13.00 6.09
C SER A 147 5.90 -14.02 6.05
N LEU A 148 4.65 -13.56 6.14
CA LEU A 148 3.49 -14.46 6.07
C LEU A 148 3.36 -15.14 4.70
N THR A 149 3.61 -14.40 3.62
CA THR A 149 3.58 -14.97 2.26
C THR A 149 4.68 -16.01 2.07
N TYR A 150 5.89 -15.70 2.53
CA TYR A 150 7.02 -16.63 2.47
C TYR A 150 6.76 -17.91 3.27
N LEU A 151 6.29 -17.77 4.51
CA LEU A 151 5.92 -18.91 5.36
C LEU A 151 4.78 -19.73 4.75
N ALA A 152 3.79 -19.09 4.14
CA ALA A 152 2.70 -19.79 3.46
C ALA A 152 3.22 -20.61 2.26
N ILE A 153 4.13 -20.05 1.45
CA ILE A 153 4.77 -20.77 0.34
C ILE A 153 5.59 -21.95 0.89
N GLY A 154 6.42 -21.74 1.91
CA GLY A 154 7.20 -22.80 2.55
C GLY A 154 6.32 -23.90 3.16
N ALA A 155 5.17 -23.55 3.73
CA ALA A 155 4.23 -24.51 4.31
C ALA A 155 3.60 -25.45 3.26
N MET A 156 3.53 -25.05 1.99
CA MET A 156 3.02 -25.91 0.90
C MET A 156 3.88 -27.16 0.67
N PHE A 157 5.13 -27.17 1.15
CA PHE A 157 6.05 -28.31 1.04
C PHE A 157 5.91 -29.33 2.18
N ILE A 158 5.18 -29.00 3.26
CA ILE A 158 4.98 -29.91 4.41
C ILE A 158 4.36 -31.26 4.02
N PRO A 159 3.31 -31.34 3.16
CA PRO A 159 2.72 -32.61 2.78
C PRO A 159 3.72 -33.54 2.08
N MET A 160 4.59 -32.99 1.24
CA MET A 160 5.65 -33.73 0.56
C MET A 160 6.65 -34.31 1.55
N MET A 161 7.07 -33.51 2.55
CA MET A 161 8.00 -33.97 3.59
C MET A 161 7.38 -35.10 4.43
N VAL A 162 6.11 -34.98 4.82
CA VAL A 162 5.40 -36.01 5.58
C VAL A 162 5.27 -37.30 4.77
N GLY A 163 4.88 -37.20 3.49
CA GLY A 163 4.80 -38.36 2.59
C GLY A 163 6.16 -39.04 2.37
N ALA A 164 7.22 -38.27 2.15
CA ALA A 164 8.58 -38.80 2.00
C ALA A 164 9.08 -39.52 3.26
N MET A 165 8.77 -38.98 4.45
CA MET A 165 9.12 -39.63 5.71
C MET A 165 8.33 -40.92 5.94
N GLN A 166 7.06 -40.97 5.56
CA GLN A 166 6.24 -42.19 5.66
C GLN A 166 6.84 -43.30 4.78
N ALA A 167 7.13 -42.99 3.53
CA ALA A 167 7.77 -43.94 2.61
C ALA A 167 9.14 -44.42 3.12
N ALA A 168 9.95 -43.53 3.72
CA ALA A 168 11.24 -43.90 4.30
C ALA A 168 11.11 -44.77 5.57
N MET A 169 10.05 -44.59 6.35
CA MET A 169 9.77 -45.44 7.53
C MET A 169 9.28 -46.82 7.11
N GLU A 170 8.41 -46.92 6.10
CA GLU A 170 7.99 -48.20 5.52
C GLU A 170 9.19 -48.94 4.92
N GLN A 171 10.05 -48.27 4.14
CA GLN A 171 11.27 -48.87 3.61
C GLN A 171 12.28 -49.31 4.69
N ARG A 172 12.34 -48.61 5.84
CA ARG A 172 13.17 -49.05 6.99
C ARG A 172 12.61 -50.24 7.74
N GLN A 173 11.33 -50.53 7.61
CA GLN A 173 10.73 -51.75 8.17
C GLN A 173 11.03 -52.96 7.28
N ASP A 174 11.19 -52.73 5.97
CA ASP A 174 11.40 -53.80 4.98
C ASP A 174 12.87 -54.02 4.55
N ALA A 175 13.80 -53.12 4.87
CA ALA A 175 15.21 -53.23 4.46
C ALA A 175 16.19 -53.46 5.65
N PRO A 176 17.11 -54.44 5.57
CA PRO A 176 18.23 -54.54 6.49
C PRO A 176 19.25 -53.42 6.22
N ALA A 177 19.97 -53.01 7.26
CA ALA A 177 20.88 -51.87 7.25
C ALA A 177 21.99 -51.97 6.18
N ALA A 178 21.91 -51.11 5.16
CA ALA A 178 23.06 -50.69 4.37
C ALA A 178 22.88 -49.22 3.96
N ALA A 179 23.96 -48.45 4.15
CA ALA A 179 24.03 -47.02 3.93
C ALA A 179 24.24 -46.67 2.45
N GLY A 180 23.74 -45.50 2.07
CA GLY A 180 24.19 -44.74 0.91
C GLY A 180 23.38 -44.99 -0.35
N GLU A 181 22.47 -44.05 -0.66
CA GLU A 181 22.44 -43.32 -1.93
C GLU A 181 21.26 -42.33 -1.87
N VAL A 182 21.50 -41.06 -1.50
CA VAL A 182 20.53 -39.99 -1.77
C VAL A 182 20.73 -39.60 -3.24
N ALA A 183 20.20 -40.45 -4.12
CA ALA A 183 20.20 -40.21 -5.54
C ALA A 183 19.38 -38.94 -5.85
N GLN A 184 20.00 -38.04 -6.62
CA GLN A 184 19.36 -36.91 -7.25
C GLN A 184 18.10 -37.36 -8.00
N ALA A 185 16.93 -37.01 -7.47
CA ALA A 185 15.67 -37.02 -8.22
C ALA A 185 15.52 -35.68 -8.98
N GLY A 186 16.49 -35.39 -9.86
CA GLY A 186 16.29 -34.47 -10.95
C GLY A 186 15.55 -35.21 -12.07
N GLN A 187 14.41 -34.67 -12.48
CA GLN A 187 13.51 -35.21 -13.52
C GLN A 187 12.57 -36.32 -13.05
N ALA A 188 11.59 -35.94 -12.23
CA ALA A 188 10.30 -36.62 -12.20
C ALA A 188 9.21 -35.63 -11.72
N ALA A 189 8.35 -35.17 -12.63
CA ALA A 189 6.93 -35.25 -12.29
C ALA A 189 6.63 -36.76 -12.18
N PRO A 190 6.12 -37.25 -11.05
CA PRO A 190 4.68 -37.25 -10.78
C PRO A 190 4.41 -37.03 -9.28
N ALA A 191 3.21 -36.93 -8.73
CA ALA A 191 1.94 -37.51 -9.14
C ALA A 191 0.81 -36.62 -8.67
N ALA A 192 -0.33 -36.79 -9.32
CA ALA A 192 -1.63 -36.36 -8.82
C ALA A 192 -1.66 -36.48 -7.29
N ALA A 193 -1.99 -35.38 -6.62
CA ALA A 193 -2.47 -35.44 -5.26
C ALA A 193 -3.70 -36.36 -5.29
N ASN A 194 -3.50 -37.63 -4.93
CA ASN A 194 -4.60 -38.50 -4.58
C ASN A 194 -5.35 -37.76 -3.46
N PRO A 195 -6.65 -37.45 -3.60
CA PRO A 195 -7.36 -36.51 -2.72
C PRO A 195 -7.64 -37.07 -1.32
N ARG A 196 -6.81 -37.97 -0.82
CA ARG A 196 -6.80 -38.41 0.56
C ARG A 196 -5.51 -37.93 1.22
N ALA A 197 -5.52 -36.66 1.66
CA ALA A 197 -4.73 -36.33 2.83
C ALA A 197 -5.16 -37.33 3.92
N PRO A 198 -4.25 -38.13 4.51
CA PRO A 198 -4.67 -39.10 5.50
C PRO A 198 -5.32 -38.33 6.65
N GLU A 199 -6.43 -38.86 7.14
CA GLU A 199 -7.40 -38.28 8.08
C GLU A 199 -6.79 -37.87 9.43
N ASN A 200 -5.48 -38.04 9.58
CA ASN A 200 -4.66 -37.91 10.77
C ASN A 200 -3.33 -37.16 10.53
N ALA A 201 -3.08 -36.53 9.38
CA ALA A 201 -1.81 -35.84 9.09
C ALA A 201 -1.45 -34.75 10.12
N TRP A 202 -2.45 -33.95 10.53
CA TRP A 202 -2.28 -32.92 11.56
C TRP A 202 -2.03 -33.50 12.96
N VAL A 203 -2.66 -34.64 13.28
CA VAL A 203 -2.46 -35.37 14.54
C VAL A 203 -1.06 -35.97 14.59
N MET A 204 -0.57 -36.52 13.49
CA MET A 204 0.77 -37.09 13.36
C MET A 204 1.85 -36.00 13.44
N LEU A 205 1.64 -34.85 12.81
CA LEU A 205 2.52 -33.70 12.95
C LEU A 205 2.61 -33.25 14.42
N GLY A 206 1.47 -33.18 15.13
CA GLY A 206 1.44 -32.89 16.56
C GLY A 206 2.19 -33.91 17.42
N ARG A 207 2.04 -35.21 17.12
CA ARG A 207 2.77 -36.28 17.82
C ARG A 207 4.27 -36.24 17.56
N LEU A 208 4.70 -35.97 16.33
CA LEU A 208 6.13 -35.85 15.98
C LEU A 208 6.77 -34.63 16.65
N ILE A 209 6.08 -33.49 16.67
CA ILE A 209 6.54 -32.28 17.38
C ILE A 209 6.67 -32.56 18.89
N ALA A 210 5.70 -33.26 19.50
CA ALA A 210 5.72 -33.56 20.92
C ALA A 210 6.78 -34.63 21.29
N ALA A 211 6.98 -35.65 20.45
CA ALA A 211 7.91 -36.74 20.69
C ALA A 211 9.37 -36.36 20.36
N HIS A 212 9.59 -35.42 19.43
CA HIS A 212 10.92 -35.04 18.99
C HIS A 212 11.03 -33.50 18.91
N PRO A 213 11.42 -32.83 20.01
CA PRO A 213 11.69 -31.39 20.01
C PRO A 213 12.60 -30.88 18.85
N PRO A 214 13.65 -31.60 18.40
CA PRO A 214 14.44 -31.14 17.25
C PRO A 214 13.67 -31.18 15.92
N PHE A 215 12.52 -31.86 15.84
CA PHE A 215 11.68 -31.91 14.65
C PHE A 215 11.14 -30.53 14.26
N LEU A 216 10.88 -29.64 15.22
CA LEU A 216 10.52 -28.24 14.93
C LEU A 216 11.65 -27.48 14.23
N LEU A 217 12.90 -27.78 14.56
CA LEU A 217 14.06 -27.17 13.90
C LEU A 217 14.20 -27.66 12.45
N VAL A 218 13.97 -28.96 12.23
CA VAL A 218 13.97 -29.55 10.88
C VAL A 218 12.81 -28.99 10.05
N LEU A 219 11.60 -28.98 10.60
CA LEU A 219 10.40 -28.42 9.95
C LEU A 219 10.60 -26.93 9.61
N GLY A 220 11.10 -26.14 10.57
CA GLY A 220 11.42 -24.73 10.36
C GLY A 220 12.43 -24.56 9.23
N ARG A 221 13.52 -25.34 9.24
CA ARG A 221 14.53 -25.31 8.18
C ARG A 221 13.92 -25.64 6.80
N VAL A 222 13.08 -26.67 6.70
CA VAL A 222 12.44 -27.05 5.43
C VAL A 222 11.52 -25.92 4.93
N VAL A 223 10.65 -25.37 5.78
CA VAL A 223 9.77 -24.25 5.40
C VAL A 223 10.58 -23.04 4.95
N LEU A 224 11.73 -22.79 5.59
CA LEU A 224 12.60 -21.66 5.26
C LEU A 224 13.47 -21.88 4.02
N MET A 225 13.91 -23.10 3.73
CA MET A 225 14.90 -23.36 2.67
C MET A 225 14.28 -23.94 1.40
N ALA A 226 13.20 -24.71 1.51
CA ALA A 226 12.58 -25.39 0.36
C ALA A 226 12.16 -24.42 -0.77
N PRO A 227 11.57 -23.23 -0.50
CA PRO A 227 11.27 -22.29 -1.57
C PRO A 227 12.51 -21.82 -2.33
N VAL A 228 13.65 -21.68 -1.64
CA VAL A 228 14.92 -21.24 -2.25
C VAL A 228 15.53 -22.37 -3.08
N GLU A 229 15.55 -23.59 -2.54
CA GLU A 229 16.04 -24.78 -3.26
C GLU A 229 15.20 -25.05 -4.52
N MET A 230 13.88 -24.83 -4.45
CA MET A 230 13.00 -24.92 -5.62
C MET A 230 13.23 -23.77 -6.61
N ALA A 231 13.51 -22.57 -6.13
CA ALA A 231 13.83 -21.43 -6.99
C ALA A 231 15.15 -21.64 -7.74
N THR A 232 16.15 -22.31 -7.15
CA THR A 232 17.41 -22.62 -7.83
C THR A 232 17.28 -23.78 -8.80
N ALA A 233 16.44 -24.78 -8.49
CA ALA A 233 16.15 -25.89 -9.41
C ALA A 233 15.28 -25.45 -10.60
N SER A 234 14.35 -24.52 -10.39
CA SER A 234 13.45 -23.98 -11.42
C SER A 234 13.40 -22.45 -11.32
N PRO A 235 14.16 -21.73 -12.17
CA PRO A 235 14.19 -20.26 -12.17
C PRO A 235 12.82 -19.63 -12.38
N ILE A 236 11.94 -20.29 -13.16
CA ILE A 236 10.57 -19.83 -13.41
C ILE A 236 9.76 -19.83 -12.11
N SER A 237 9.84 -20.91 -11.33
CA SER A 237 9.18 -20.98 -10.02
C SER A 237 9.71 -19.91 -9.06
N GLY A 238 11.03 -19.68 -9.08
CA GLY A 238 11.66 -18.61 -8.33
C GLY A 238 11.11 -17.21 -8.66
N LEU A 239 10.95 -16.90 -9.95
CA LEU A 239 10.35 -15.64 -10.40
C LEU A 239 8.90 -15.48 -9.95
N ILE A 240 8.12 -16.56 -9.99
CA ILE A 240 6.73 -16.56 -9.53
C ILE A 240 6.66 -16.27 -8.02
N TYR A 241 7.50 -16.92 -7.21
CA TYR A 241 7.56 -16.67 -5.77
C TYR A 241 8.00 -15.23 -5.48
N ALA A 242 9.01 -14.74 -6.20
CA ALA A 242 9.45 -13.36 -6.10
C ALA A 242 8.32 -12.38 -6.42
N PHE A 243 7.52 -12.66 -7.46
CA PHE A 243 6.39 -11.82 -7.84
C PHE A 243 5.27 -11.84 -6.80
N ALA A 244 4.96 -13.01 -6.24
CA ALA A 244 3.99 -13.13 -5.15
C ALA A 244 4.39 -12.31 -3.91
N ILE A 245 5.66 -12.41 -3.51
CA ILE A 245 6.24 -11.66 -2.40
C ILE A 245 6.27 -10.15 -2.70
N TRP A 246 6.67 -9.79 -3.92
CA TRP A 246 6.71 -8.40 -4.38
C TRP A 246 5.32 -7.77 -4.38
N GLU A 247 4.30 -8.50 -4.83
CA GLU A 247 2.92 -8.02 -4.84
C GLU A 247 2.42 -7.81 -3.39
N ALA A 248 2.67 -8.77 -2.49
CA ALA A 248 2.34 -8.63 -1.07
C ALA A 248 3.02 -7.41 -0.40
N TRP A 249 4.30 -7.16 -0.74
CA TRP A 249 5.06 -5.99 -0.31
C TRP A 249 4.47 -4.70 -0.86
N LYS A 250 4.26 -4.62 -2.18
CA LYS A 250 3.72 -3.45 -2.86
C LYS A 250 2.35 -3.07 -2.31
N LEU A 251 1.49 -4.05 -2.03
CA LEU A 251 0.19 -3.83 -1.41
C LEU A 251 0.29 -3.18 -0.03
N ASN A 252 1.37 -3.35 0.72
CA ASN A 252 1.48 -2.77 2.07
C ASN A 252 2.32 -1.48 2.13
N ARG A 253 2.71 -0.92 0.98
CA ARG A 253 3.38 0.38 0.90
C ARG A 253 2.55 1.46 1.59
N ARG A 254 3.23 2.27 2.41
CA ARG A 254 2.65 3.44 3.08
C ARG A 254 2.14 4.37 1.99
N ARG A 255 0.82 4.61 1.94
CA ARG A 255 0.30 5.72 1.15
C ARG A 255 0.70 7.00 1.87
N ALA A 256 1.19 7.99 1.14
CA ALA A 256 1.36 9.33 1.69
C ALA A 256 0.03 9.68 2.37
N GLY A 257 0.08 10.09 3.64
CA GLY A 257 -1.12 10.60 4.31
C GLY A 257 -1.67 11.79 3.52
N VAL A 258 -2.87 12.24 3.86
CA VAL A 258 -3.40 13.48 3.28
C VAL A 258 -2.36 14.58 3.50
N ALA A 259 -1.67 14.97 2.43
CA ALA A 259 -0.69 16.05 2.48
C ALA A 259 -1.48 17.34 2.60
N PHE A 260 -1.23 18.08 3.67
CA PHE A 260 -1.81 19.40 3.86
C PHE A 260 -0.80 20.43 3.38
N SER A 261 -1.13 21.14 2.30
CA SER A 261 -0.39 22.31 1.83
C SER A 261 -0.90 23.56 2.57
N GLY A 262 -0.01 24.49 2.92
CA GLY A 262 -0.34 25.70 3.70
C GLY A 262 0.44 25.80 5.01
N PRO A 263 0.13 26.77 5.90
CA PRO A 263 -1.07 27.62 5.85
C PRO A 263 -1.00 28.68 4.75
N TYR A 264 -2.06 28.79 3.97
CA TYR A 264 -2.30 29.92 3.06
C TYR A 264 -3.17 30.94 3.78
N ARG A 265 -2.82 32.22 3.71
CA ARG A 265 -3.61 33.30 4.31
C ARG A 265 -4.50 33.93 3.24
N LEU A 266 -5.73 34.26 3.61
CA LEU A 266 -6.56 35.12 2.79
C LEU A 266 -5.97 36.53 2.88
N ALA A 267 -5.70 37.15 1.73
CA ALA A 267 -5.33 38.55 1.72
C ALA A 267 -6.50 39.33 2.34
N ALA A 268 -6.23 40.08 3.41
CA ALA A 268 -7.21 41.02 3.93
C ALA A 268 -7.60 41.96 2.78
N ALA A 269 -8.89 41.97 2.42
CA ALA A 269 -9.41 43.01 1.53
C ALA A 269 -8.99 44.37 2.12
N GLY A 270 -8.29 45.16 1.31
CA GLY A 270 -7.36 46.18 1.76
C GLY A 270 -7.87 47.11 2.86
N VAL A 271 -7.01 47.35 3.85
CA VAL A 271 -6.93 48.69 4.43
C VAL A 271 -6.10 49.49 3.44
N PRO A 272 -6.67 50.44 2.66
CA PRO A 272 -5.85 51.36 1.90
C PRO A 272 -4.95 52.09 2.89
N ASP A 273 -3.64 52.01 2.66
CA ASP A 273 -2.65 52.76 3.42
C ASP A 273 -3.12 54.21 3.50
N ALA A 274 -3.41 54.69 4.71
CA ALA A 274 -3.75 56.06 4.96
C ALA A 274 -2.56 56.90 4.49
N GLU A 275 -2.74 57.56 3.34
CA GLU A 275 -1.79 58.49 2.75
C GLU A 275 -1.45 59.55 3.81
N VAL A 276 -0.25 59.42 4.39
CA VAL A 276 0.30 60.38 5.34
C VAL A 276 0.54 61.67 4.55
N LYS A 277 -0.41 62.60 4.64
CA LYS A 277 -0.28 63.96 4.15
C LYS A 277 0.92 64.61 4.86
N PRO A 278 1.96 65.08 4.15
CA PRO A 278 3.03 65.82 4.77
C PRO A 278 2.47 67.16 5.28
N GLU A 279 2.58 67.38 6.59
CA GLU A 279 2.29 68.68 7.20
C GLU A 279 3.25 69.72 6.62
N ALA A 280 2.68 70.76 6.02
CA ALA A 280 3.43 71.93 5.58
C ALA A 280 3.98 72.64 6.82
N HIS A 281 5.31 72.79 6.88
CA HIS A 281 5.95 73.71 7.79
C HIS A 281 5.59 75.15 7.37
N ASP A 282 4.74 75.81 8.14
CA ASP A 282 4.57 77.26 8.10
C ASP A 282 5.81 77.91 8.74
N GLU A 283 6.60 78.59 7.91
CA GLU A 283 7.50 79.65 8.38
C GLU A 283 6.69 80.93 8.57
N LEU A 284 6.72 81.51 9.78
CA LEU A 284 6.81 82.95 10.07
C LEU A 284 7.02 83.18 11.57
#